data_AF-A0A1M3N6R5-F1
#
_entry.id   AF-A0A1M3N6R5-F1
#
_cell.length_a   1.000
_cell.length_b   1.000
_cell.length_c   1.000
_cell.angle_alpha   90.00
_cell.angle_beta   90.00
_cell.angle_gamma   90.00
#
_symmetry.space_group_name_H-M   'P 1'
#
loop_
_entity.id
_entity.type
_entity.pdbx_description
1 polymer ?
#
loop_
_entity_poly.entity_id
_entity_poly.type
_entity_poly.pdbx_seq_one_letter_code
_entity_poly.pdbx_strand_id
1 'polypeptide(L)'
;MTTPRFVVRTIDELTTEDEASFRHVALYGDLKDVLRRDKYTFRVLPEASSGRWDRALLLNLTFWGANAGGDVLVDDTLPADVVAHAAWHHLAAKALAEGPGVPLTADALFLGESIASAFDVYLVGRLLGHAPKSSFLATQVPAMADSALAAGASEDDFDALLQGIADDPDRAFEDLRELLFDATTALTACSGADDALAVLEGFDEHRFAPLLHHYELSNWVLYARAYGKGGLEPDERARVIDRELRQADGAVDWLASKWLGNR
;
A
#
# COMPACT_ATOMS: atom_id res chain seq x y z
N MET A 1 -18.94 25.70 -20.80
CA MET A 1 -18.99 24.34 -20.22
C MET A 1 -18.52 24.43 -18.78
N THR A 2 -19.31 23.92 -17.84
CA THR A 2 -18.96 23.91 -16.41
C THR A 2 -17.93 22.81 -16.17
N THR A 3 -16.82 23.13 -15.52
CA THR A 3 -15.81 22.11 -15.16
C THR A 3 -16.45 21.07 -14.23
N PRO A 4 -16.37 19.76 -14.55
CA PRO A 4 -16.88 18.72 -13.66
C PRO A 4 -16.15 18.80 -12.32
N ARG A 5 -16.88 18.64 -11.21
CA ARG A 5 -16.35 18.72 -9.84
C ARG A 5 -16.59 17.42 -9.11
N PHE A 6 -15.56 16.89 -8.46
CA PHE A 6 -15.70 15.77 -7.54
C PHE A 6 -16.68 16.11 -6.42
N VAL A 7 -17.38 15.09 -5.96
CA VAL A 7 -18.08 15.13 -4.69
C VAL A 7 -17.11 14.64 -3.62
N VAL A 8 -16.93 15.40 -2.55
CA VAL A 8 -16.02 15.03 -1.46
C VAL A 8 -16.82 14.28 -0.39
N ARG A 9 -16.28 13.16 0.08
CA ARG A 9 -16.87 12.30 1.11
C ARG A 9 -15.86 11.96 2.19
N THR A 10 -16.29 11.95 3.43
CA THR A 10 -15.55 11.33 4.55
C THR A 10 -15.88 9.85 4.66
N ILE A 11 -15.10 9.09 5.42
CA ILE A 11 -15.36 7.66 5.63
C ILE A 11 -16.74 7.37 6.23
N ASP A 12 -17.31 8.28 7.03
CA ASP A 12 -18.65 8.13 7.61
C ASP A 12 -19.77 8.36 6.59
N GLU A 13 -19.46 8.95 5.44
CA GLU A 13 -20.40 9.20 4.34
C GLU A 13 -20.31 8.14 3.23
N LEU A 14 -19.41 7.16 3.37
CA LEU A 14 -19.21 6.06 2.42
C LEU A 14 -19.78 4.74 2.96
N THR A 15 -20.20 3.86 2.05
CA THR A 15 -20.52 2.47 2.39
C THR A 15 -19.28 1.61 2.27
N THR A 16 -18.83 0.99 3.36
CA THR A 16 -17.70 0.06 3.30
C THR A 16 -18.15 -1.34 2.90
N GLU A 17 -17.59 -1.87 1.82
CA GLU A 17 -17.87 -3.21 1.31
C GLU A 17 -17.03 -4.26 2.04
N ASP A 18 -17.56 -5.48 2.17
CA ASP A 18 -16.91 -6.65 2.79
C ASP A 18 -16.38 -6.45 4.22
N GLU A 19 -16.77 -5.37 4.90
CA GLU A 19 -16.30 -5.01 6.25
C GLU A 19 -16.55 -6.11 7.28
N ALA A 20 -17.59 -6.92 7.10
CA ALA A 20 -17.87 -8.06 7.98
C ALA A 20 -16.74 -9.10 7.99
N SER A 21 -16.07 -9.31 6.85
CA SER A 21 -14.94 -10.23 6.71
C SER A 21 -13.69 -9.73 7.44
N PHE A 22 -13.60 -8.44 7.76
CA PHE A 22 -12.43 -7.82 8.40
C PHE A 22 -12.57 -7.68 9.92
N ARG A 23 -13.72 -8.03 10.50
CA ARG A 23 -14.02 -7.81 11.93
C ARG A 23 -13.06 -8.50 12.90
N HIS A 24 -12.46 -9.63 12.50
CA HIS A 24 -11.48 -10.36 13.32
C HIS A 24 -10.04 -9.83 13.14
N VAL A 25 -9.80 -8.94 12.18
CA VAL A 25 -8.51 -8.28 11.98
C VAL A 25 -8.39 -7.18 13.02
N ALA A 26 -7.57 -7.40 14.05
CA ALA A 26 -7.52 -6.57 15.26
C ALA A 26 -7.34 -5.07 14.97
N LEU A 27 -6.51 -4.72 13.98
CA LEU A 27 -6.19 -3.33 13.66
C LEU A 27 -7.23 -2.63 12.77
N TYR A 28 -8.14 -3.37 12.13
CA TYR A 28 -9.04 -2.79 11.13
C TYR A 28 -9.91 -1.66 11.71
N GLY A 29 -10.49 -1.88 12.90
CA GLY A 29 -11.31 -0.88 13.58
C GLY A 29 -10.52 0.38 13.91
N ASP A 30 -9.32 0.23 14.47
CA ASP A 30 -8.46 1.36 14.83
C ASP A 30 -8.01 2.16 13.59
N LEU A 31 -7.70 1.47 12.48
CA LEU A 31 -7.35 2.11 11.21
C LEU A 31 -8.52 2.93 10.63
N LYS A 32 -9.73 2.37 10.63
CA LYS A 32 -10.94 3.09 10.21
C LYS A 32 -11.24 4.28 11.12
N ASP A 33 -11.04 4.14 12.42
CA ASP A 33 -11.25 5.19 13.41
C ASP A 33 -10.27 6.36 13.23
N VAL A 34 -9.02 6.11 12.81
CA VAL A 34 -8.06 7.17 12.45
C VAL A 34 -8.61 8.01 11.29
N LEU A 35 -9.08 7.37 10.21
CA LEU A 35 -9.64 8.09 9.06
C LEU A 35 -10.87 8.91 9.46
N ARG A 36 -11.73 8.35 10.33
CA ARG A 36 -12.90 9.05 10.88
C ARG A 36 -12.50 10.29 11.68
N ARG A 37 -11.63 10.12 12.67
CA ARG A 37 -11.18 11.20 13.58
C ARG A 37 -10.56 12.35 12.80
N ASP A 38 -9.71 12.02 11.82
CA ASP A 38 -8.97 13.00 11.05
C ASP A 38 -9.79 13.58 9.89
N LYS A 39 -11.06 13.16 9.75
CA LYS A 39 -11.98 13.57 8.67
C LYS A 39 -11.35 13.37 7.29
N TYR A 40 -10.66 12.25 7.11
CA TYR A 40 -10.00 11.91 5.88
C TYR A 40 -11.03 11.82 4.74
N THR A 41 -10.69 12.43 3.60
CA THR A 41 -11.65 12.63 2.50
C THR A 41 -11.27 11.85 1.25
N PHE A 42 -12.28 11.30 0.59
CA PHE A 42 -12.24 10.66 -0.72
C PHE A 42 -12.93 11.55 -1.76
N ARG A 43 -12.64 11.31 -3.04
CA ARG A 43 -13.19 12.08 -4.16
C ARG A 43 -14.07 11.18 -5.03
N VAL A 44 -15.37 11.40 -5.01
CA VAL A 44 -16.32 10.62 -5.82
C VAL A 44 -16.53 11.30 -7.17
N LEU A 45 -16.38 10.54 -8.26
CA LEU A 45 -16.64 11.03 -9.62
C LEU A 45 -18.10 11.47 -9.78
N PRO A 46 -18.38 12.57 -10.51
CA PRO A 46 -19.76 12.95 -10.83
C PRO A 46 -20.50 11.82 -11.53
N GLU A 47 -21.75 11.58 -11.15
CA GLU A 47 -22.59 10.52 -11.73
C GLU A 47 -22.76 10.65 -13.26
N ALA A 48 -22.84 11.89 -13.75
CA ALA A 48 -22.97 12.20 -15.18
C ALA A 48 -21.67 11.98 -16.00
N SER A 49 -20.55 11.59 -15.36
CA SER A 49 -19.29 11.35 -16.06
C SER A 49 -19.37 10.03 -16.85
N SER A 50 -19.02 10.03 -18.14
CA SER A 50 -18.87 8.80 -18.92
C SER A 50 -17.58 8.06 -18.58
N GLY A 51 -17.54 6.72 -18.73
CA GLY A 51 -16.31 5.93 -18.51
C GLY A 51 -15.71 6.12 -17.11
N ARG A 52 -16.56 6.16 -16.07
CA ARG A 52 -16.15 6.53 -14.71
C ARG A 52 -15.05 5.63 -14.17
N TRP A 53 -15.13 4.33 -14.45
CA TRP A 53 -14.14 3.35 -14.01
C TRP A 53 -12.75 3.65 -14.60
N ASP A 54 -12.64 3.73 -15.93
CA ASP A 54 -11.37 4.05 -16.60
C ASP A 54 -10.77 5.37 -16.11
N ARG A 55 -11.63 6.37 -15.86
CA ARG A 55 -11.21 7.68 -15.35
C ARG A 55 -10.72 7.62 -13.92
N ALA A 56 -11.41 6.90 -13.03
CA ALA A 56 -10.98 6.72 -11.65
C ALA A 56 -9.61 6.04 -11.60
N LEU A 57 -9.44 4.95 -12.36
CA LEU A 57 -8.18 4.22 -12.45
C LEU A 57 -7.04 5.14 -12.93
N LEU A 58 -7.20 5.81 -14.07
CA LEU A 58 -6.18 6.72 -14.60
C LEU A 58 -5.84 7.84 -13.60
N LEU A 59 -6.85 8.42 -12.95
CA LEU A 59 -6.65 9.51 -11.99
C LEU A 59 -5.89 9.04 -10.75
N ASN A 60 -6.19 7.85 -10.24
CA ASN A 60 -5.48 7.27 -9.10
C ASN A 60 -4.03 6.94 -9.47
N LEU A 61 -3.80 6.28 -10.61
CA LEU A 61 -2.44 5.90 -11.02
C LEU A 61 -1.54 7.09 -11.38
N THR A 62 -2.10 8.18 -11.91
CA THR A 62 -1.30 9.28 -12.47
C THR A 62 -1.24 10.53 -11.59
N PHE A 63 -2.31 10.81 -10.84
CA PHE A 63 -2.49 12.10 -10.15
C PHE A 63 -2.75 11.96 -8.65
N TRP A 64 -2.84 10.75 -8.12
CA TRP A 64 -2.87 10.57 -6.68
C TRP A 64 -1.50 10.90 -6.07
N GLY A 65 -1.53 11.35 -4.82
CA GLY A 65 -0.33 11.54 -4.01
C GLY A 65 -0.72 11.58 -2.55
N ALA A 66 0.23 11.25 -1.66
CA ALA A 66 -0.02 11.07 -0.23
C ALA A 66 -0.70 12.27 0.48
N ASN A 67 -0.57 13.48 -0.06
CA ASN A 67 -1.18 14.70 0.49
C ASN A 67 -2.56 15.05 -0.13
N ALA A 68 -3.04 14.28 -1.12
CA ALA A 68 -4.25 14.58 -1.89
C ALA A 68 -5.55 14.02 -1.26
N GLY A 69 -5.44 13.35 -0.11
CA GLY A 69 -6.52 12.56 0.49
C GLY A 69 -6.63 11.18 -0.17
N GLY A 70 -7.77 10.53 0.03
CA GLY A 70 -8.01 9.18 -0.45
C GLY A 70 -8.25 9.11 -1.96
N ASP A 71 -8.49 7.88 -2.41
CA ASP A 71 -8.71 7.56 -3.82
C ASP A 71 -9.86 8.34 -4.44
N VAL A 72 -9.78 8.46 -5.76
CA VAL A 72 -10.90 8.81 -6.61
C VAL A 72 -11.78 7.58 -6.76
N LEU A 73 -13.02 7.68 -6.27
CA LEU A 73 -14.01 6.61 -6.26
C LEU A 73 -14.99 6.76 -7.43
N VAL A 74 -15.47 5.62 -7.92
CA VAL A 74 -16.52 5.61 -8.95
C VAL A 74 -17.84 6.04 -8.33
N ASP A 75 -18.17 5.63 -7.11
CA ASP A 75 -19.39 5.99 -6.39
C ASP A 75 -19.13 6.11 -4.87
N ASP A 76 -20.19 6.08 -4.06
CA ASP A 76 -20.12 6.25 -2.61
C ASP A 76 -19.78 4.91 -1.87
N THR A 77 -19.18 3.92 -2.54
CA THR A 77 -18.68 2.68 -1.92
C THR A 77 -17.15 2.59 -1.87
N LEU A 78 -16.65 1.83 -0.89
CA LEU A 78 -15.22 1.64 -0.65
C LEU A 78 -14.94 0.23 -0.11
N PRO A 79 -14.04 -0.56 -0.71
CA PRO A 79 -13.63 -1.84 -0.14
C PRO A 79 -12.95 -1.72 1.23
N ALA A 80 -13.11 -2.73 2.10
CA ALA A 80 -12.52 -2.72 3.43
C ALA A 80 -10.98 -2.72 3.42
N ASP A 81 -10.35 -3.42 2.47
CA ASP A 81 -8.90 -3.38 2.27
C ASP A 81 -8.41 -1.96 1.94
N VAL A 82 -9.09 -1.25 1.05
CA VAL A 82 -8.77 0.14 0.71
C VAL A 82 -8.86 1.07 1.92
N VAL A 83 -9.78 0.81 2.87
CA VAL A 83 -9.83 1.56 4.15
C VAL A 83 -8.53 1.38 4.94
N ALA A 84 -8.05 0.15 5.08
CA ALA A 84 -6.81 -0.13 5.81
C ALA A 84 -5.59 0.45 5.09
N HIS A 85 -5.51 0.27 3.77
CA HIS A 85 -4.45 0.78 2.93
C HIS A 85 -4.35 2.32 3.00
N ALA A 86 -5.48 3.03 2.82
CA ALA A 86 -5.54 4.48 2.93
C ALA A 86 -5.19 5.00 4.34
N ALA A 87 -5.58 4.27 5.39
CA ALA A 87 -5.22 4.61 6.77
C ALA A 87 -3.70 4.54 7.00
N TRP A 88 -3.03 3.51 6.47
CA TRP A 88 -1.57 3.41 6.56
C TRP A 88 -0.85 4.53 5.82
N HIS A 89 -1.29 4.88 4.61
CA HIS A 89 -0.76 6.04 3.91
C HIS A 89 -0.92 7.33 4.69
N HIS A 90 -2.10 7.56 5.25
CA HIS A 90 -2.38 8.76 6.04
C HIS A 90 -1.49 8.84 7.28
N LEU A 91 -1.32 7.72 7.99
CA LEU A 91 -0.44 7.63 9.16
C LEU A 91 1.02 7.83 8.79
N ALA A 92 1.49 7.18 7.72
CA ALA A 92 2.86 7.33 7.22
C ALA A 92 3.14 8.78 6.80
N ALA A 93 2.22 9.41 6.06
CA ALA A 93 2.34 10.81 5.66
C ALA A 93 2.46 11.74 6.88
N LYS A 94 1.65 11.53 7.92
CA LYS A 94 1.76 12.28 9.18
C LYS A 94 3.07 12.03 9.92
N ALA A 95 3.53 10.78 9.93
CA ALA A 95 4.75 10.37 10.63
C ALA A 95 6.03 10.80 9.92
N LEU A 96 5.99 11.02 8.61
CA LEU A 96 7.17 11.28 7.77
C LEU A 96 7.26 12.71 7.25
N ALA A 97 6.13 13.43 7.11
CA ALA A 97 6.16 14.80 6.63
C ALA A 97 6.94 15.73 7.58
N GLU A 98 7.75 16.62 6.99
CA GLU A 98 8.43 17.71 7.72
C GLU A 98 7.46 18.80 8.20
N GLY A 99 6.27 18.87 7.59
CA GLY A 99 5.21 19.78 7.99
C GLY A 99 4.00 19.75 7.05
N PRO A 100 2.90 20.43 7.42
CA PRO A 100 1.68 20.45 6.61
C PRO A 100 1.93 21.02 5.21
N GLY A 101 1.45 20.30 4.19
CA GLY A 101 1.56 20.71 2.78
C GLY A 101 2.96 20.59 2.18
N VAL A 102 3.95 20.10 2.93
CA VAL A 102 5.27 19.75 2.39
C VAL A 102 5.15 18.40 1.68
N PRO A 103 5.55 18.30 0.39
CA PRO A 103 5.62 17.01 -0.30
C PRO A 103 6.58 16.05 0.41
N LEU A 104 6.25 14.76 0.42
CA LEU A 104 7.12 13.71 0.95
C LEU A 104 8.35 13.53 0.05
N THR A 105 9.45 13.09 0.66
CA THR A 105 10.66 12.61 -0.04
C THR A 105 10.39 11.25 -0.70
N ALA A 106 11.28 10.79 -1.59
CA ALA A 106 11.17 9.48 -2.22
C ALA A 106 11.16 8.35 -1.18
N ASP A 107 12.13 8.35 -0.26
CA ASP A 107 12.22 7.38 0.84
C ASP A 107 10.96 7.39 1.72
N ALA A 108 10.40 8.55 2.04
CA ALA A 108 9.17 8.63 2.82
C ALA A 108 7.96 8.05 2.06
N LEU A 109 7.87 8.29 0.75
CA LEU A 109 6.83 7.69 -0.10
C LEU A 109 6.99 6.16 -0.14
N PHE A 110 8.20 5.66 -0.41
CA PHE A 110 8.47 4.23 -0.48
C PHE A 110 8.19 3.53 0.84
N LEU A 111 8.57 4.11 1.98
CA LEU A 111 8.31 3.49 3.27
C LEU A 111 6.81 3.42 3.56
N GLY A 112 6.06 4.50 3.31
CA GLY A 112 4.62 4.52 3.51
C GLY A 112 3.88 3.52 2.63
N GLU A 113 4.24 3.46 1.35
CA GLU A 113 3.71 2.52 0.38
C GLU A 113 4.09 1.06 0.71
N SER A 114 5.33 0.81 1.10
CA SER A 114 5.77 -0.53 1.51
C SER A 114 5.01 -1.04 2.74
N ILE A 115 4.66 -0.15 3.68
CA ILE A 115 3.81 -0.49 4.83
C ILE A 115 2.38 -0.82 4.37
N ALA A 116 1.77 0.02 3.54
CA ALA A 116 0.40 -0.19 3.08
C ALA A 116 0.28 -1.47 2.24
N SER A 117 1.13 -1.64 1.23
CA SER A 117 1.22 -2.81 0.37
C SER A 117 1.53 -4.11 1.14
N ALA A 118 2.44 -4.07 2.11
CA ALA A 118 2.71 -5.26 2.92
C ALA A 118 1.55 -5.61 3.86
N PHE A 119 0.77 -4.62 4.29
CA PHE A 119 -0.44 -4.86 5.07
C PHE A 119 -1.51 -5.58 4.25
N ASP A 120 -1.54 -5.43 2.92
CA ASP A 120 -2.44 -6.21 2.07
C ASP A 120 -2.09 -7.70 2.10
N VAL A 121 -0.80 -8.06 2.18
CA VAL A 121 -0.38 -9.47 2.40
C VAL A 121 -0.72 -9.96 3.80
N TYR A 122 -0.54 -9.11 4.82
CA TYR A 122 -1.02 -9.41 6.16
C TYR A 122 -2.51 -9.74 6.14
N LEU A 123 -3.33 -8.94 5.45
CA LEU A 123 -4.76 -9.17 5.28
C LEU A 123 -5.02 -10.50 4.56
N VAL A 124 -4.29 -10.84 3.49
CA VAL A 124 -4.40 -12.16 2.84
C VAL A 124 -4.23 -13.29 3.87
N GLY A 125 -3.15 -13.25 4.67
CA GLY A 125 -2.89 -14.27 5.69
C GLY A 125 -3.98 -14.34 6.76
N ARG A 126 -4.44 -13.20 7.27
CA ARG A 126 -5.50 -13.15 8.29
C ARG A 126 -6.86 -13.61 7.76
N LEU A 127 -7.14 -13.42 6.47
CA LEU A 127 -8.44 -13.73 5.87
C LEU A 127 -8.55 -15.17 5.38
N LEU A 128 -7.47 -15.78 4.86
CA LEU A 128 -7.52 -17.14 4.29
C LEU A 128 -8.12 -18.18 5.26
N GLY A 129 -7.76 -18.12 6.55
CA GLY A 129 -8.27 -19.05 7.56
C GLY A 129 -9.63 -18.69 8.19
N HIS A 130 -10.14 -17.47 8.00
CA HIS A 130 -11.26 -16.94 8.77
C HIS A 130 -12.43 -16.45 7.91
N ALA A 131 -12.13 -15.86 6.75
CA ALA A 131 -13.08 -15.33 5.81
C ALA A 131 -12.65 -15.63 4.35
N PRO A 132 -12.54 -16.93 3.96
CA PRO A 132 -12.04 -17.34 2.64
C PRO A 132 -12.94 -16.90 1.47
N LYS A 133 -14.11 -16.33 1.75
CA LYS A 133 -15.06 -15.79 0.75
C LYS A 133 -15.02 -14.27 0.66
N SER A 134 -14.07 -13.62 1.34
CA SER A 134 -13.84 -12.18 1.23
C SER A 134 -13.67 -11.77 -0.23
N SER A 135 -14.28 -10.65 -0.63
CA SER A 135 -14.14 -10.11 -1.98
C SER A 135 -12.70 -9.68 -2.26
N PHE A 136 -11.98 -9.22 -1.23
CA PHE A 136 -10.56 -8.90 -1.33
C PHE A 136 -9.71 -10.11 -1.73
N LEU A 137 -9.93 -11.28 -1.10
CA LEU A 137 -9.23 -12.51 -1.48
C LEU A 137 -9.56 -12.94 -2.92
N ALA A 138 -10.81 -12.74 -3.35
CA ALA A 138 -11.27 -13.12 -4.68
C ALA A 138 -10.60 -12.32 -5.81
N THR A 139 -10.00 -11.16 -5.50
CA THR A 139 -9.25 -10.35 -6.47
C THR A 139 -7.74 -10.40 -6.22
N GLN A 140 -7.30 -10.32 -4.96
CA GLN A 140 -5.89 -10.20 -4.61
C GLN A 140 -5.11 -11.49 -4.88
N VAL A 141 -5.65 -12.65 -4.48
CA VAL A 141 -4.94 -13.93 -4.63
C VAL A 141 -4.74 -14.30 -6.11
N PRO A 142 -5.75 -14.18 -7.00
CA PRO A 142 -5.53 -14.37 -8.43
C PRO A 142 -4.49 -13.41 -9.03
N ALA A 143 -4.51 -12.12 -8.66
CA ALA A 143 -3.54 -11.15 -9.18
C ALA A 143 -2.09 -11.46 -8.73
N MET A 144 -1.92 -11.90 -7.48
CA MET A 144 -0.64 -12.40 -6.97
C MET A 144 -0.20 -13.67 -7.72
N ALA A 145 -1.12 -14.60 -7.99
CA ALA A 145 -0.83 -15.83 -8.73
C ALA A 145 -0.37 -15.53 -10.16
N ASP A 146 -1.10 -14.68 -10.88
CA ASP A 146 -0.77 -14.26 -12.23
C ASP A 146 0.64 -13.65 -12.30
N SER A 147 0.97 -12.80 -11.32
CA SER A 147 2.30 -12.17 -11.22
C SER A 147 3.41 -13.18 -10.90
N ALA A 148 3.20 -14.07 -9.94
CA ALA A 148 4.18 -15.08 -9.54
C ALA A 148 4.49 -16.06 -10.69
N LEU A 149 3.45 -16.54 -11.38
CA LEU A 149 3.59 -17.43 -12.53
C LEU A 149 4.28 -16.72 -13.70
N ALA A 150 3.96 -15.45 -13.96
CA ALA A 150 4.64 -14.65 -14.97
C ALA A 150 6.13 -14.41 -14.64
N ALA A 151 6.48 -14.37 -13.36
CA ALA A 151 7.86 -14.30 -12.88
C ALA A 151 8.61 -15.64 -12.89
N GLY A 152 7.93 -16.74 -13.26
CA GLY A 152 8.52 -18.07 -13.41
C GLY A 152 8.39 -18.99 -12.20
N ALA A 153 7.64 -18.60 -11.16
CA ALA A 153 7.27 -19.51 -10.08
C ALA A 153 6.34 -20.62 -10.60
N SER A 154 6.37 -21.80 -9.99
CA SER A 154 5.37 -22.83 -10.23
C SER A 154 4.10 -22.59 -9.39
N GLU A 155 3.00 -23.27 -9.74
CA GLU A 155 1.77 -23.28 -8.91
C GLU A 155 2.08 -23.80 -7.50
N ASP A 156 2.90 -24.85 -7.38
CA ASP A 156 3.31 -25.42 -6.08
C ASP A 156 4.11 -24.40 -5.24
N ASP A 157 4.99 -23.62 -5.87
CA ASP A 157 5.74 -22.56 -5.19
C ASP A 157 4.80 -21.45 -4.69
N PHE A 158 3.79 -21.09 -5.50
CA PHE A 158 2.80 -20.09 -5.12
C PHE A 158 1.89 -20.57 -3.99
N ASP A 159 1.44 -21.82 -4.02
CA ASP A 159 0.67 -22.43 -2.93
C ASP A 159 1.49 -22.47 -1.63
N ALA A 160 2.79 -22.80 -1.72
CA ALA A 160 3.70 -22.75 -0.57
C ALA A 160 3.87 -21.33 -0.03
N LEU A 161 3.95 -20.32 -0.91
CA LEU A 161 3.98 -18.91 -0.51
C LEU A 161 2.70 -18.51 0.22
N LEU A 162 1.53 -18.85 -0.31
CA LEU A 162 0.24 -18.56 0.33
C LEU A 162 0.10 -19.24 1.69
N GLN A 163 0.53 -20.51 1.80
CA GLN A 163 0.54 -21.22 3.07
C GLN A 163 1.45 -20.51 4.09
N GLY A 164 2.65 -20.10 3.67
CA GLY A 164 3.57 -19.35 4.53
C GLY A 164 3.03 -17.97 4.95
N ILE A 165 2.24 -17.30 4.11
CA ILE A 165 1.55 -16.05 4.45
C ILE A 165 0.44 -16.32 5.48
N ALA A 166 -0.31 -17.41 5.34
CA ALA A 166 -1.39 -17.78 6.26
C ALA A 166 -0.88 -18.25 7.63
N ASP A 167 0.25 -18.97 7.65
CA ASP A 167 0.85 -19.50 8.88
C ASP A 167 1.45 -18.40 9.76
N ASP A 168 2.07 -17.38 9.15
CA ASP A 168 2.67 -16.25 9.85
C ASP A 168 2.46 -14.91 9.09
N PRO A 169 1.26 -14.30 9.20
CA PRO A 169 0.95 -13.05 8.52
C PRO A 169 1.82 -11.88 8.98
N ASP A 170 2.22 -11.87 10.25
CA ASP A 170 3.07 -10.83 10.84
C ASP A 170 4.48 -10.89 10.26
N ARG A 171 5.06 -12.09 10.11
CA ARG A 171 6.35 -12.23 9.42
C ARG A 171 6.24 -11.95 7.92
N ALA A 172 5.13 -12.31 7.29
CA ALA A 172 4.86 -12.00 5.88
C ALA A 172 4.82 -10.49 5.62
N PHE A 173 4.21 -9.73 6.51
CA PHE A 173 4.25 -8.27 6.50
C PHE A 173 5.69 -7.74 6.53
N GLU A 174 6.51 -8.20 7.49
CA GLU A 174 7.88 -7.73 7.66
C GLU A 174 8.75 -7.98 6.44
N ASP A 175 8.79 -9.23 5.96
CA ASP A 175 9.62 -9.63 4.82
C ASP A 175 9.24 -8.86 3.55
N LEU A 176 7.95 -8.73 3.25
CA LEU A 176 7.53 -8.01 2.06
C LEU A 176 7.80 -6.51 2.20
N ARG A 177 7.51 -5.90 3.35
CA ARG A 177 7.75 -4.48 3.59
C ARG A 177 9.24 -4.12 3.42
N GLU A 178 10.13 -4.97 3.95
CA GLU A 178 11.58 -4.82 3.78
C GLU A 178 11.99 -4.91 2.31
N LEU A 179 11.55 -5.97 1.61
CA LEU A 179 11.83 -6.15 0.19
C LEU A 179 11.39 -4.94 -0.64
N LEU A 180 10.16 -4.48 -0.46
CA LEU A 180 9.59 -3.36 -1.24
C LEU A 180 10.38 -2.07 -1.00
N PHE A 181 10.73 -1.78 0.26
CA PHE A 181 11.50 -0.58 0.60
C PHE A 181 12.93 -0.62 0.07
N ASP A 182 13.60 -1.78 0.19
CA ASP A 182 14.97 -1.98 -0.27
C ASP A 182 15.06 -1.94 -1.80
N ALA A 183 14.16 -2.66 -2.48
CA ALA A 183 14.11 -2.70 -3.94
C ALA A 183 13.84 -1.33 -4.54
N THR A 184 12.83 -0.60 -4.04
CA THR A 184 12.47 0.73 -4.58
C THR A 184 13.52 1.78 -4.32
N THR A 185 14.14 1.77 -3.14
CA THR A 185 15.33 2.59 -2.85
C THR A 185 16.43 2.33 -3.87
N ALA A 186 16.82 1.07 -4.03
CA ALA A 186 17.96 0.70 -4.86
C ALA A 186 17.70 1.01 -6.33
N LEU A 187 16.52 0.65 -6.85
CA LEU A 187 16.10 0.92 -8.22
C LEU A 187 16.06 2.42 -8.53
N THR A 188 15.66 3.24 -7.55
CA THR A 188 15.61 4.69 -7.72
C THR A 188 17.00 5.28 -7.99
N ALA A 189 18.04 4.74 -7.35
CA ALA A 189 19.43 5.16 -7.52
C ALA A 189 20.09 4.67 -8.82
N CYS A 190 19.52 3.68 -9.52
CA CYS A 190 20.09 3.13 -10.74
C CYS A 190 20.12 4.14 -11.89
N SER A 191 21.23 4.18 -12.63
CA SER A 191 21.42 5.11 -13.75
C SER A 191 20.86 4.59 -15.07
N GLY A 192 20.70 3.27 -15.19
CA GLY A 192 20.23 2.60 -16.40
C GLY A 192 19.70 1.19 -16.14
N ALA A 193 19.33 0.50 -17.22
CA ALA A 193 18.71 -0.81 -17.16
C ALA A 193 19.65 -1.91 -16.62
N ASP A 194 20.94 -1.87 -16.96
CA ASP A 194 21.91 -2.86 -16.49
C ASP A 194 22.11 -2.79 -14.96
N ASP A 195 22.21 -1.57 -14.40
CA ASP A 195 22.27 -1.36 -12.95
C ASP A 195 21.01 -1.86 -12.26
N ALA A 196 19.84 -1.58 -12.83
CA ALA A 196 18.55 -2.00 -12.30
C ALA A 196 18.38 -3.52 -12.35
N LEU A 197 18.86 -4.17 -13.41
CA LEU A 197 18.87 -5.63 -13.51
C LEU A 197 19.71 -6.25 -12.39
N ALA A 198 20.93 -5.74 -12.17
CA ALA A 198 21.79 -6.24 -11.09
C ALA A 198 21.18 -6.05 -9.69
N VAL A 199 20.42 -4.97 -9.47
CA VAL A 199 19.66 -4.77 -8.23
C VAL A 199 18.55 -5.82 -8.08
N LEU A 200 17.79 -6.08 -9.15
CA LEU A 200 16.70 -7.06 -9.13
C LEU A 200 17.22 -8.49 -8.88
N GLU A 201 18.30 -8.89 -9.57
CA GLU A 201 18.95 -10.20 -9.38
C GLU A 201 19.39 -10.40 -7.91
N GLY A 202 19.75 -9.32 -7.21
CA GLY A 202 20.10 -9.36 -5.79
C GLY A 202 18.96 -9.79 -4.85
N PHE A 203 17.71 -9.75 -5.33
CA PHE A 203 16.53 -10.16 -4.57
C PHE A 203 15.95 -11.51 -4.99
N ASP A 204 16.50 -12.19 -6.00
CA ASP A 204 15.93 -13.43 -6.57
C ASP A 204 15.70 -14.55 -5.53
N GLU A 205 16.52 -14.60 -4.48
CA GLU A 205 16.39 -15.58 -3.39
C GLU A 205 15.31 -15.21 -2.35
N HIS A 206 14.74 -14.00 -2.42
CA HIS A 206 13.71 -13.56 -1.50
C HIS A 206 12.37 -14.22 -1.82
N ARG A 207 11.66 -14.74 -0.79
CA ARG A 207 10.39 -15.48 -0.98
C ARG A 207 9.29 -14.69 -1.70
N PHE A 208 9.34 -13.36 -1.62
CA PHE A 208 8.38 -12.46 -2.27
C PHE A 208 8.89 -11.86 -3.59
N ALA A 209 10.09 -12.21 -4.06
CA ALA A 209 10.63 -11.69 -5.32
C ALA A 209 9.70 -11.91 -6.54
N PRO A 210 9.00 -13.06 -6.67
CA PRO A 210 8.05 -13.26 -7.77
C PRO A 210 6.86 -12.28 -7.76
N LEU A 211 6.60 -11.59 -6.64
CA LEU A 211 5.49 -10.63 -6.52
C LEU A 211 5.92 -9.18 -6.75
N LEU A 212 7.18 -8.87 -7.06
CA LEU A 212 7.62 -7.49 -7.27
C LEU A 212 6.83 -6.78 -8.37
N HIS A 213 6.40 -7.49 -9.42
CA HIS A 213 5.57 -6.92 -10.48
C HIS A 213 4.15 -6.58 -10.03
N HIS A 214 3.58 -7.38 -9.12
CA HIS A 214 2.24 -7.17 -8.56
C HIS A 214 2.12 -5.81 -7.86
N TYR A 215 3.19 -5.37 -7.19
CA TYR A 215 3.22 -4.09 -6.47
C TYR A 215 3.60 -2.89 -7.35
N GLU A 216 3.67 -3.06 -8.68
CA GLU A 216 3.88 -1.97 -9.62
C GLU A 216 5.08 -1.06 -9.27
N LEU A 217 6.21 -1.62 -8.81
CA LEU A 217 7.37 -0.82 -8.37
C LEU A 217 7.85 0.22 -9.38
N SER A 218 7.64 -0.03 -10.68
CA SER A 218 7.90 0.92 -11.75
C SER A 218 7.16 2.23 -11.56
N ASN A 219 5.89 2.19 -11.17
CA ASN A 219 5.08 3.38 -10.91
C ASN A 219 5.66 4.19 -9.74
N TRP A 220 6.09 3.52 -8.67
CA TRP A 220 6.67 4.19 -7.52
C TRP A 220 7.98 4.89 -7.88
N VAL A 221 8.88 4.18 -8.56
CA VAL A 221 10.19 4.71 -9.00
C VAL A 221 10.01 5.85 -9.99
N LEU A 222 9.11 5.72 -10.97
CA LEU A 222 8.83 6.78 -11.94
C LEU A 222 8.22 8.01 -11.27
N TYR A 223 7.27 7.81 -10.35
CA TYR A 223 6.68 8.90 -9.58
C TYR A 223 7.75 9.63 -8.75
N ALA A 224 8.59 8.90 -8.03
CA ALA A 224 9.67 9.49 -7.24
C ALA A 224 10.68 10.25 -8.11
N ARG A 225 11.04 9.74 -9.28
CA ARG A 225 11.92 10.44 -10.24
C ARG A 225 11.28 11.71 -10.81
N ALA A 226 9.97 11.70 -11.03
CA ALA A 226 9.25 12.85 -11.58
C ALA A 226 8.94 13.93 -10.52
N TYR A 227 8.63 13.53 -9.29
CA TYR A 227 8.03 14.40 -8.26
C TYR A 227 8.78 14.44 -6.92
N GLY A 228 9.81 13.63 -6.73
CA GLY A 228 10.64 13.61 -5.51
C GLY A 228 11.32 14.96 -5.28
N LYS A 229 10.81 15.73 -4.32
CA LYS A 229 11.36 17.03 -3.96
C LYS A 229 12.60 16.83 -3.07
N GLY A 230 13.69 17.54 -3.37
CA GLY A 230 14.97 17.42 -2.65
C GLY A 230 16.01 16.58 -3.39
N GLY A 231 15.64 15.99 -4.54
CA GLY A 231 16.47 15.01 -5.24
C GLY A 231 16.15 13.58 -4.78
N LEU A 232 16.94 12.63 -5.26
CA LEU A 232 16.86 11.22 -4.84
C LEU A 232 17.78 10.95 -3.64
N GLU A 233 18.06 12.00 -2.86
CA GLU A 233 18.91 11.91 -1.67
C GLU A 233 18.20 11.11 -0.57
N PRO A 234 18.92 10.27 0.20
CA PRO A 234 18.33 9.52 1.29
C PRO A 234 17.67 10.40 2.35
N ASP A 235 16.51 9.98 2.85
CA ASP A 235 15.80 10.63 3.96
C ASP A 235 16.10 9.93 5.27
N GLU A 236 16.96 10.54 6.10
CA GLU A 236 17.36 9.94 7.38
C GLU A 236 16.18 9.64 8.31
N ARG A 237 15.08 10.42 8.25
CA ARG A 237 13.90 10.15 9.08
C ARG A 237 13.22 8.86 8.67
N ALA A 238 13.00 8.66 7.36
CA ALA A 238 12.45 7.42 6.84
C ALA A 238 13.37 6.23 7.16
N ARG A 239 14.69 6.40 7.00
CA ARG A 239 15.69 5.36 7.30
C ARG A 239 15.74 4.99 8.78
N VAL A 240 15.59 5.96 9.69
CA VAL A 240 15.50 5.69 11.13
C VAL A 240 14.27 4.83 11.42
N ILE A 241 13.10 5.21 10.91
CA ILE A 241 11.86 4.46 11.14
C ILE A 241 11.96 3.05 10.55
N ASP A 242 12.50 2.89 9.32
CA ASP A 242 12.74 1.57 8.74
C ASP A 242 13.63 0.71 9.67
N ARG A 243 14.73 1.26 10.18
CA ARG A 243 15.59 0.53 11.14
C ARG A 243 14.87 0.19 12.44
N GLU A 244 14.03 1.08 12.97
CA GLU A 244 13.23 0.82 14.17
C GLU A 244 12.22 -0.32 13.93
N LEU A 245 11.59 -0.36 12.75
CA LEU A 245 10.68 -1.46 12.36
C LEU A 245 11.42 -2.80 12.28
N ARG A 246 12.60 -2.84 11.65
CA ARG A 246 13.42 -4.07 11.54
C ARG A 246 13.94 -4.59 12.88
N GLN A 247 14.05 -3.72 13.89
CA GLN A 247 14.54 -4.07 15.23
C GLN A 247 13.41 -4.36 16.21
N ALA A 248 12.16 -4.13 15.82
CA ALA A 248 11.01 -4.36 16.69
C ALA A 248 10.74 -5.86 16.86
N ASP A 249 10.20 -6.22 18.03
CA ASP A 249 9.65 -7.56 18.30
C ASP A 249 8.21 -7.63 17.75
N GLY A 250 8.09 -7.46 16.42
CA GLY A 250 6.82 -7.34 15.68
C GLY A 250 6.60 -5.94 15.10
N ALA A 251 6.78 -5.78 13.79
CA ALA A 251 6.63 -4.49 13.12
C ALA A 251 5.18 -3.97 13.12
N VAL A 252 4.18 -4.86 13.00
CA VAL A 252 2.76 -4.50 13.04
C VAL A 252 2.36 -3.91 14.40
N ASP A 253 2.78 -4.56 15.48
CA ASP A 253 2.56 -4.09 16.86
C ASP A 253 3.31 -2.79 17.15
N TRP A 254 4.53 -2.65 16.62
CA TRP A 254 5.28 -1.40 16.69
C TRP A 254 4.50 -0.25 16.04
N LEU A 255 4.01 -0.44 14.81
CA LEU A 255 3.23 0.56 14.09
C LEU A 255 1.96 0.92 14.85
N ALA A 256 1.23 -0.09 15.34
CA ALA A 256 0.03 0.12 16.14
C ALA A 256 0.34 0.95 17.40
N SER A 257 1.38 0.59 18.15
CA SER A 257 1.75 1.29 19.39
C SER A 257 2.19 2.74 19.15
N LYS A 258 2.95 3.01 18.09
CA LYS A 258 3.55 4.32 17.83
C LYS A 258 2.61 5.26 17.07
N TRP A 259 1.84 4.73 16.13
CA TRP A 259 1.07 5.55 15.18
C TRP A 259 -0.43 5.54 15.48
N LEU A 260 -0.97 4.45 16.04
CA LEU A 260 -2.37 4.38 16.47
C LEU A 260 -2.56 4.72 17.96
N GLY A 261 -1.57 4.41 18.80
CA GLY A 261 -1.61 4.55 20.25
C GLY A 261 -1.68 5.99 20.80
N ASN A 262 -1.46 7.00 19.97
CA ASN A 262 -1.67 8.41 20.33
C ASN A 262 -3.19 8.73 20.28
N ARG A 263 -3.90 8.33 21.34
CA ARG A 263 -5.28 8.74 21.62
C ARG A 263 -5.32 10.10 22.30
#